data_AF-A0AAW0VSG4-F1
#
_entry.id   AF-A0AAW0VSG4-F1
#
_cell.length_a   1.000
_cell.length_b   1.000
_cell.length_c   1.000
_cell.angle_alpha   90.00
_cell.angle_beta   90.00
_cell.angle_gamma   90.00
#
_symmetry.space_group_name_H-M   'P 1'
#
loop_
_entity.id
_entity.type
_entity.pdbx_description
1 polymer ?
#
loop_
_entity_poly.entity_id
_entity_poly.type
_entity_poly.pdbx_seq_one_letter_code
_entity_poly.pdbx_strand_id
1 'polypeptide(L)'
;MVEFRSSSGHGASGFLLHGRQEKTCRLPRTLGAPLTSSVSCDRRVEGDTFVIKSPGYPGQYSHNLECQFTVVRGQPSHCGVQLLVETFIVEDGSCMFDYLEVQGQRLCGQLSPGFTR
;
A
#
# COMPACT_ATOMS: atom_id res chain seq x y z
N MET A 1 -1.11 -6.81 -3.89
CA MET A 1 0.20 -6.29 -3.44
C MET A 1 0.14 -4.79 -3.52
N VAL A 2 0.72 -4.10 -2.54
CA VAL A 2 0.82 -2.64 -2.51
C VAL A 2 2.30 -2.31 -2.41
N GLU A 3 2.78 -1.37 -3.22
CA GLU A 3 4.20 -1.02 -3.29
C GLU A 3 4.40 0.47 -3.04
N PHE A 4 5.40 0.82 -2.24
CA PHE A 4 5.78 2.22 -2.03
C PHE A 4 7.20 2.45 -2.52
N ARG A 5 7.36 3.49 -3.33
CA ARG A 5 8.64 3.93 -3.87
C ARG A 5 8.90 5.37 -3.44
N SER A 6 10.10 5.64 -2.95
CA SER A 6 10.61 7.01 -2.79
C SER A 6 11.95 7.17 -3.50
N SER A 7 12.15 8.33 -4.08
CA SER A 7 13.35 8.76 -4.77
C SER A 7 14.38 9.37 -3.80
N SER A 8 15.46 9.96 -4.32
CA SER A 8 16.50 10.63 -3.52
C SER A 8 16.10 12.04 -3.00
N GLY A 9 14.88 12.49 -3.30
CA GLY A 9 14.31 13.76 -2.86
C GLY A 9 13.97 13.83 -1.37
N HIS A 10 13.31 14.92 -0.96
CA HIS A 10 12.83 15.06 0.42
C HIS A 10 11.52 14.29 0.59
N GLY A 11 11.46 13.40 1.58
CA GLY A 11 10.23 12.68 1.89
C GLY A 11 9.15 13.61 2.47
N ALA A 12 7.89 13.37 2.09
CA ALA A 12 6.74 13.99 2.73
C ALA A 12 6.28 13.21 3.98
N SER A 13 5.19 13.61 4.61
CA SER A 13 4.67 12.98 5.84
C SER A 13 4.21 11.52 5.65
N GLY A 14 4.05 11.07 4.41
CA GLY A 14 3.73 9.70 4.05
C GLY A 14 2.25 9.37 4.19
N PHE A 15 1.94 8.11 4.48
CA PHE A 15 0.56 7.62 4.44
C PHE A 15 0.22 6.68 5.58
N LEU A 16 -1.07 6.63 5.88
CA LEU A 16 -1.72 5.69 6.77
C LEU A 16 -3.01 5.20 6.10
N LEU A 17 -3.04 3.91 5.78
CA LEU A 17 -4.14 3.23 5.12
C LEU A 17 -4.71 2.12 6.00
N HIS A 18 -6.03 2.05 6.07
CA HIS A 18 -6.75 0.91 6.65
C HIS A 18 -7.18 -0.03 5.54
N GLY A 19 -6.80 -1.30 5.66
CA GLY A 19 -7.22 -2.35 4.75
C GLY A 19 -8.27 -3.25 5.38
N ARG A 20 -9.24 -3.69 4.58
CA ARG A 20 -10.13 -4.81 4.92
C ARG A 20 -10.16 -5.84 3.80
N GLN A 21 -10.17 -7.12 4.15
CA GLN A 21 -10.37 -8.21 3.20
C GLN A 21 -11.86 -8.42 2.93
N GLU A 22 -12.24 -8.46 1.65
CA GLU A 22 -13.63 -8.61 1.19
C GLU A 22 -14.02 -10.08 1.07
N LYS A 23 -15.20 -10.45 1.60
CA LYS A 23 -15.73 -11.82 1.59
C LYS A 23 -16.61 -12.14 0.38
N THR A 24 -17.18 -11.13 -0.27
CA THR A 24 -18.12 -11.27 -1.39
C THR A 24 -17.67 -10.43 -2.58
N CYS A 25 -17.00 -11.08 -3.52
CA CYS A 25 -16.65 -10.50 -4.82
C CYS A 25 -17.38 -11.29 -5.89
N ARG A 26 -17.79 -10.60 -6.96
CA ARG A 26 -18.15 -11.27 -8.20
C ARG A 26 -16.85 -11.43 -9.00
N LEU A 27 -16.30 -12.65 -9.12
CA LEU A 27 -15.52 -13.18 -10.27
C LEU A 27 -14.66 -14.43 -9.92
N PRO A 28 -14.25 -15.23 -10.94
CA PRO A 28 -13.64 -16.54 -10.79
C PRO A 28 -12.15 -16.49 -10.43
N ARG A 29 -11.74 -17.57 -9.79
CA ARG A 29 -10.47 -17.85 -9.12
C ARG A 29 -9.26 -17.86 -10.06
N THR A 30 -8.24 -17.07 -9.74
CA THR A 30 -6.83 -17.39 -10.04
C THR A 30 -5.96 -17.03 -8.82
N LEU A 31 -5.21 -18.01 -8.33
CA LEU A 31 -4.31 -17.88 -7.18
C LEU A 31 -2.92 -17.49 -7.70
N GLY A 32 -2.43 -16.31 -7.31
CA GLY A 32 -1.06 -15.88 -7.55
C GLY A 32 -0.11 -16.35 -6.45
N ALA A 33 1.02 -16.92 -6.87
CA ALA A 33 2.10 -17.52 -6.08
C ALA A 33 2.85 -16.50 -5.18
N PRO A 34 3.63 -16.97 -4.19
CA PRO A 34 4.38 -16.08 -3.31
C PRO A 34 5.68 -15.64 -3.98
N LEU A 35 6.08 -14.38 -3.78
CA LEU A 35 7.43 -13.93 -4.01
C LEU A 35 8.01 -13.42 -2.70
N THR A 36 9.20 -13.92 -2.38
CA THR A 36 10.02 -13.53 -1.25
C THR A 36 10.95 -12.42 -1.68
N SER A 37 10.98 -11.30 -0.97
CA SER A 37 12.04 -10.30 -1.07
C SER A 37 12.65 -10.05 0.30
N SER A 38 13.97 -9.87 0.30
CA SER A 38 14.82 -9.69 1.45
C SER A 38 14.94 -8.20 1.82
N VAL A 39 14.43 -7.85 3.01
CA VAL A 39 14.75 -6.69 3.86
C VAL A 39 15.04 -5.35 3.18
N SER A 40 13.98 -4.56 3.00
CA SER A 40 13.95 -3.09 3.09
C SER A 40 12.48 -2.68 3.23
N CYS A 41 12.04 -2.20 4.41
CA CYS A 41 10.65 -1.84 4.75
C CYS A 41 9.49 -2.79 4.39
N ASP A 42 9.73 -3.93 3.74
CA ASP A 42 8.73 -4.92 3.35
C ASP A 42 7.94 -5.41 4.56
N ARG A 43 6.63 -5.57 4.37
CA ARG A 43 5.73 -6.06 5.41
C ARG A 43 4.76 -7.06 4.83
N ARG A 44 4.54 -8.13 5.58
CA ARG A 44 3.40 -9.03 5.41
C ARG A 44 2.34 -8.60 6.40
N VAL A 45 1.13 -8.32 5.92
CA VAL A 45 -0.01 -7.92 6.75
C VAL A 45 -1.08 -9.00 6.68
N GLU A 46 -1.61 -9.37 7.84
CA GLU A 46 -2.53 -10.51 8.00
C GLU A 46 -3.81 -10.06 8.71
N GLY A 47 -4.85 -10.91 8.67
CA GLY A 47 -6.14 -10.66 9.33
C GLY A 47 -7.19 -9.99 8.43
N ASP A 48 -8.45 -10.06 8.86
CA ASP A 48 -9.62 -9.50 8.15
C ASP A 48 -9.48 -7.97 7.95
N THR A 49 -8.82 -7.29 8.88
CA THR A 49 -8.48 -5.86 8.83
C THR A 49 -7.01 -5.66 9.16
N PHE A 50 -6.37 -4.68 8.53
CA PHE A 50 -4.96 -4.39 8.75
C PHE A 50 -4.64 -2.91 8.47
N VAL A 51 -3.44 -2.49 8.82
CA VAL A 51 -2.95 -1.12 8.59
C VAL A 51 -1.66 -1.18 7.76
N ILE A 52 -1.58 -0.32 6.74
CA ILE A 52 -0.37 -0.08 5.94
C ILE A 52 0.04 1.37 6.16
N LYS A 53 1.30 1.58 6.56
CA LYS A 53 1.85 2.92 6.76
C LYS A 53 3.23 3.04 6.15
N SER A 54 3.59 4.24 5.70
CA SER A 54 4.94 4.53 5.23
C SER A 54 5.95 4.35 6.39
N PRO A 55 7.18 3.91 6.09
CA PRO A 55 8.24 3.87 7.11
C PRO A 55 8.42 5.25 7.75
N GLY A 56 8.52 5.31 9.08
CA GLY A 56 8.70 6.57 9.81
C GLY A 56 7.40 7.34 10.13
N TYR A 57 6.24 6.95 9.59
CA TYR A 57 4.97 7.63 9.86
C TYR A 57 4.66 7.72 11.38
N PRO A 58 4.21 8.89 11.91
CA PRO A 58 3.75 10.08 11.20
C PRO A 58 4.86 11.08 10.80
N GLY A 59 6.13 10.75 11.02
CA GLY A 59 7.25 11.52 10.52
C GLY A 59 7.47 11.30 9.01
N GLN A 60 8.42 12.05 8.44
CA GLN A 60 8.75 11.94 7.03
C GLN A 60 9.31 10.55 6.69
N TYR A 61 8.89 10.00 5.55
CA TYR A 61 9.48 8.76 5.06
C TYR A 61 10.91 9.01 4.55
N SER A 62 11.76 7.99 4.67
CA SER A 62 13.14 8.06 4.15
C SER A 62 13.17 8.07 2.62
N HIS A 63 14.24 8.58 2.04
CA HIS A 63 14.48 8.51 0.59
C HIS A 63 14.93 7.11 0.14
N ASN A 64 14.91 6.86 -1.17
CA ASN A 64 15.36 5.63 -1.82
C ASN A 64 14.69 4.35 -1.29
N LEU A 65 13.40 4.44 -0.98
CA LEU A 65 12.63 3.30 -0.50
C LEU A 65 12.06 2.48 -1.65
N GLU A 66 12.05 1.18 -1.42
CA GLU A 66 11.32 0.18 -2.20
C GLU A 66 10.69 -0.75 -1.17
N CYS A 67 9.43 -0.44 -0.81
CA CYS A 67 8.68 -1.19 0.19
C CYS A 67 7.56 -1.99 -0.46
N GLN A 68 7.51 -3.28 -0.18
CA GLN A 68 6.43 -4.16 -0.58
C GLN A 68 5.54 -4.53 0.62
N PHE A 69 4.24 -4.25 0.49
CA PHE A 69 3.21 -4.68 1.43
C PHE A 69 2.41 -5.85 0.82
N THR A 70 2.65 -7.04 1.38
CA THR A 70 1.99 -8.27 0.96
C THR A 70 0.83 -8.57 1.90
N VAL A 71 -0.39 -8.42 1.40
CA VAL A 71 -1.60 -8.81 2.15
C VAL A 71 -1.77 -10.32 2.08
N VAL A 72 -1.63 -10.98 3.23
CA VAL A 72 -1.83 -12.42 3.36
C VAL A 72 -3.32 -12.69 3.49
N ARG A 73 -3.82 -13.54 2.60
CA ARG A 73 -5.21 -13.94 2.58
C ARG A 73 -5.58 -14.67 3.88
N GLY A 74 -6.48 -14.09 4.67
CA GLY A 74 -6.89 -14.66 5.96
C GLY A 74 -7.76 -15.92 5.82
N GLN A 75 -8.62 -15.97 4.80
CA GLN A 75 -9.50 -17.11 4.53
C GLN A 75 -9.67 -17.38 3.03
N PRO A 76 -9.92 -18.64 2.61
CA PRO A 76 -10.20 -18.99 1.21
C PRO A 76 -11.45 -18.33 0.61
N SER A 77 -12.30 -17.69 1.41
CA SER A 77 -13.46 -16.91 0.97
C SER A 77 -13.08 -15.46 0.62
N HIS A 78 -11.98 -14.93 1.15
CA HIS A 78 -11.57 -13.54 0.90
C HIS A 78 -11.11 -13.36 -0.54
N CYS A 79 -11.73 -12.47 -1.28
CA CYS A 79 -11.55 -12.39 -2.74
C CYS A 79 -11.00 -11.04 -3.20
N GLY A 80 -10.90 -10.07 -2.28
CA GLY A 80 -10.39 -8.75 -2.58
C GLY A 80 -9.92 -8.05 -1.31
N VAL A 81 -9.34 -6.87 -1.51
CA VAL A 81 -8.90 -5.97 -0.46
C VAL A 81 -9.43 -4.60 -0.79
N GLN A 82 -10.07 -3.95 0.18
CA GLN A 82 -10.41 -2.54 0.11
C GLN A 82 -9.43 -1.74 0.97
N LEU A 83 -8.94 -0.62 0.45
CA LEU A 83 -8.07 0.31 1.16
C LEU A 83 -8.81 1.63 1.40
N LEU A 84 -8.70 2.13 2.62
CA LEU A 84 -9.23 3.40 3.08
C LEU A 84 -8.06 4.30 3.49
N VAL A 85 -7.99 5.47 2.90
CA VAL A 85 -7.05 6.54 3.26
C VAL A 85 -7.51 7.18 4.55
N GLU A 86 -6.64 7.18 5.57
CA GLU A 86 -6.77 8.08 6.71
C GLU A 86 -5.96 9.36 6.47
N THR A 87 -4.69 9.20 6.12
CA THR A 87 -3.81 10.30 5.71
C THR A 87 -2.97 9.86 4.53
N PHE A 88 -2.75 10.77 3.58
CA PHE A 88 -1.88 10.49 2.44
C PHE A 88 -1.26 11.79 1.96
N ILE A 89 0.04 11.92 2.17
CA ILE A 89 0.87 13.05 1.74
C ILE A 89 2.17 12.45 1.23
N VAL A 90 2.18 12.13 -0.06
CA VAL A 90 3.38 11.69 -0.81
C VAL A 90 3.82 12.85 -1.69
N GLU A 91 5.10 12.95 -2.03
CA GLU A 91 5.60 14.01 -2.93
C GLU A 91 4.70 14.14 -4.17
N ASP A 92 4.32 15.39 -4.49
CA ASP A 92 3.37 15.69 -5.56
C ASP A 92 4.05 15.81 -6.93
N GLY A 93 3.27 15.94 -8.01
CA GLY A 93 3.74 16.15 -9.37
C GLY A 93 3.23 15.09 -10.33
N SER A 94 4.15 14.39 -11.02
CA SER A 94 3.80 13.39 -12.03
C SER A 94 3.74 11.95 -11.50
N CYS A 95 3.92 11.76 -10.18
CA CYS A 95 4.08 10.45 -9.53
C CYS A 95 5.22 9.60 -10.15
N MET A 96 6.23 10.27 -10.74
CA MET A 96 7.41 9.62 -11.31
C MET A 96 8.55 9.46 -10.30
N PHE A 97 8.54 10.25 -9.23
CA PHE A 97 9.54 10.23 -8.16
C PHE A 97 9.07 9.34 -7.01
N ASP A 98 8.15 9.87 -6.19
CA ASP A 98 7.57 9.13 -5.08
C ASP A 98 6.14 8.75 -5.39
N TYR A 99 5.76 7.51 -5.07
CA TYR A 99 4.40 7.04 -5.28
C TYR A 99 4.09 5.79 -4.46
N LEU A 100 2.81 5.63 -4.14
CA LEU A 100 2.22 4.36 -3.74
C LEU A 100 1.56 3.72 -4.96
N GLU A 101 1.94 2.50 -5.31
CA GLU A 101 1.31 1.73 -6.37
C GLU A 101 0.31 0.72 -5.79
N VAL A 102 -0.92 0.79 -6.28
CA VAL A 102 -2.02 -0.13 -5.93
C VAL A 102 -2.62 -0.64 -7.23
N GLN A 103 -2.53 -1.96 -7.47
CA GLN A 103 -3.08 -2.60 -8.68
C GLN A 103 -2.64 -1.96 -10.01
N GLY A 104 -1.38 -1.50 -10.08
CA GLY A 104 -0.81 -0.84 -11.27
C GLY A 104 -1.16 0.65 -11.41
N GLN A 105 -1.88 1.23 -10.45
CA GLN A 105 -2.15 2.67 -10.39
C GLN A 105 -1.20 3.34 -9.39
N ARG A 106 -0.47 4.36 -9.86
CA ARG A 106 0.41 5.17 -9.02
C ARG A 106 -0.35 6.33 -8.40
N LEU A 107 -0.22 6.47 -7.10
CA LEU A 107 -0.84 7.50 -6.28
C LEU A 107 0.25 8.36 -5.65
N CYS A 108 0.13 9.68 -5.75
CA CYS A 108 1.04 10.63 -5.13
C CYS A 108 0.29 11.93 -4.78
N GLY A 109 0.99 12.93 -4.23
CA GLY A 109 0.37 14.16 -3.74
C GLY A 109 -0.45 13.95 -2.46
N GLN A 110 -1.44 14.82 -2.26
CA GLN A 110 -2.33 14.75 -1.09
C GLN A 110 -3.69 14.15 -1.46
N LEU A 111 -4.03 12.98 -0.89
CA LEU A 111 -5.35 12.38 -1.06
C LEU A 111 -6.23 12.69 0.15
N SER A 112 -7.51 12.98 -0.12
CA SER A 112 -8.51 13.16 0.93
C SER A 112 -8.80 11.82 1.62
N PRO A 113 -9.12 11.81 2.92
CA PRO A 113 -9.55 10.60 3.61
C PRO A 113 -10.75 9.96 2.89
N GLY A 114 -10.71 8.65 2.67
CA GLY A 114 -11.71 7.97 1.84
C GLY A 114 -11.17 6.76 1.09
N PHE A 115 -12.04 6.12 0.30
CA PHE A 115 -11.65 4.91 -0.42
C PHE A 115 -10.76 5.22 -1.62
N THR A 116 -9.71 4.43 -1.80
CA THR A 116 -9.03 4.34 -3.10
C THR A 116 -9.73 3.25 -3.89
N ARG A 117 -10.12 3.53 -5.14
CA ARG A 117 -10.63 2.52 -6.08
C ARG A 117 -9.52 2.05 -6.98
#